data_AF-A0A024SHY3-F1
#
_entry.id   AF-A0A024SHY3-F1
#
_cell.length_a   1.000
_cell.length_b   1.000
_cell.length_c   1.000
_cell.angle_alpha   90.00
_cell.angle_beta   90.00
_cell.angle_gamma   90.00
#
_symmetry.space_group_name_H-M   'P 1'
#
loop_
_entity.id
_entity.type
_entity.pdbx_description
1 polymer ?
#
loop_
_entity_poly.entity_id
_entity_poly.type
_entity_poly.pdbx_seq_one_letter_code
_entity_poly.pdbx_strand_id
1 'polypeptide(L)'
;LDNAALIHLVPYTDDNDPWTTTQSARLATRLLETSLSDDDDEKRDTFIIQTLLNDTLRPQFAKSSSSTRLAPSGRPLQVPHQPSGRQPGAQLDSLAQEHEKLHAASSFKWAVTSCSQAAIARHWPLFLPILLSLAEDISTAVRAKGLKILLLFLDKCPPNTILSAGVDNVIQDAVFPTLLFLPDTTPESESLQLLYPAYQVLLRVAQLDPNPKSAKRRKALDRILRDGVFTGHFHASQHVRIVEVLMIVIKDIVSCMGLFSAKYLQVKPTSHTLSRPQPPTCSVLINQSSRRGSSACSRLRCQTPLSRNTHHSSVQQLKR
;
A
#
# COMPACT_ATOMS: atom_id res chain seq x y z
N LEU A 1 -18.13 29.92 -9.79
CA LEU A 1 -17.46 29.74 -8.48
C LEU A 1 -15.96 29.91 -8.68
N ASP A 2 -15.24 30.42 -7.68
CA ASP A 2 -13.78 30.48 -7.72
C ASP A 2 -13.16 29.13 -7.33
N ASN A 3 -11.86 28.96 -7.58
CA ASN A 3 -11.17 27.69 -7.35
C ASN A 3 -11.18 27.26 -5.88
N ALA A 4 -11.13 28.21 -4.94
CA ALA A 4 -11.18 27.92 -3.50
C ALA A 4 -12.52 27.29 -3.11
N ALA A 5 -13.65 27.87 -3.56
CA ALA A 5 -14.96 27.26 -3.32
C ALA A 5 -15.05 25.86 -3.94
N LEU A 6 -14.58 25.70 -5.19
CA LEU A 6 -14.60 24.40 -5.87
C LEU A 6 -13.83 23.33 -5.09
N ILE A 7 -12.63 23.63 -4.58
CA ILE A 7 -11.85 22.70 -3.73
C ILE A 7 -12.65 22.25 -2.50
N HIS A 8 -13.36 23.17 -1.83
CA HIS A 8 -14.17 22.84 -0.66
C HIS A 8 -15.41 21.99 -0.98
N LEU A 9 -15.91 22.05 -2.21
CA LEU A 9 -17.05 21.25 -2.67
C LEU A 9 -16.66 19.80 -3.00
N VAL A 10 -15.45 19.56 -3.51
CA VAL A 10 -15.03 18.22 -4.01
C VAL A 10 -15.23 17.09 -2.99
N PRO A 11 -14.84 17.19 -1.70
CA PRO A 11 -14.99 16.09 -0.74
C PRO A 11 -16.43 15.68 -0.47
N TYR A 12 -17.41 16.51 -0.85
CA TYR A 12 -18.83 16.26 -0.62
C TYR A 12 -19.53 15.60 -1.81
N THR A 13 -18.79 15.13 -2.82
CA THR A 13 -19.36 14.53 -4.04
C THR A 13 -19.73 13.06 -3.91
N ASP A 14 -19.29 12.39 -2.84
CA ASP A 14 -19.50 10.96 -2.60
C ASP A 14 -20.42 10.74 -1.41
N ASP A 15 -21.60 10.17 -1.64
CA ASP A 15 -22.60 9.90 -0.61
C ASP A 15 -22.27 8.67 0.25
N ASN A 16 -21.20 7.93 -0.07
CA ASN A 16 -20.66 6.88 0.79
C ASN A 16 -19.75 7.44 1.90
N ASP A 17 -19.40 8.73 1.85
CA ASP A 17 -18.57 9.34 2.87
C ASP A 17 -19.38 9.71 4.12
N PRO A 18 -18.86 9.46 5.34
CA PRO A 18 -19.59 9.70 6.58
C PRO A 18 -20.07 11.15 6.80
N TRP A 19 -19.40 12.14 6.19
CA TRP A 19 -19.73 13.56 6.30
C TRP A 19 -20.62 14.07 5.16
N THR A 20 -21.06 13.19 4.26
CA THR A 20 -21.83 13.56 3.07
C THR A 20 -23.20 12.90 3.10
N THR A 21 -24.23 13.65 2.70
CA THR A 21 -25.57 13.13 2.46
C THR A 21 -25.83 13.00 0.95
N THR A 22 -26.79 12.18 0.54
CA THR A 22 -27.18 12.08 -0.87
C THR A 22 -27.60 13.44 -1.47
N GLN A 23 -28.23 14.31 -0.67
CA GLN A 23 -28.62 15.65 -1.14
C GLN A 23 -27.39 16.56 -1.34
N SER A 24 -26.46 16.58 -0.38
CA SER A 24 -25.23 17.38 -0.52
C SER A 24 -24.35 16.87 -1.65
N ALA A 25 -24.25 15.55 -1.86
CA ALA A 25 -23.55 14.96 -3.00
C ALA A 25 -24.12 15.41 -4.33
N ARG A 26 -25.44 15.31 -4.51
CA ARG A 26 -26.09 15.78 -5.74
C ARG A 26 -25.87 17.27 -5.99
N LEU A 27 -25.96 18.09 -4.93
CA LEU A 27 -25.78 19.53 -5.05
C LEU A 27 -24.32 19.89 -5.36
N ALA A 28 -23.36 19.26 -4.69
CA ALA A 28 -21.94 19.48 -4.92
C ALA A 28 -21.53 19.07 -6.34
N THR A 29 -21.94 17.89 -6.79
CA THR A 29 -21.69 17.42 -8.15
C THR A 29 -22.27 18.36 -9.19
N ARG A 30 -23.53 18.80 -9.03
CA ARG A 30 -24.16 19.76 -9.95
C ARG A 30 -23.41 21.09 -10.01
N LEU A 31 -22.97 21.62 -8.87
CA LEU A 31 -22.24 22.89 -8.81
C LEU A 31 -20.86 22.78 -9.47
N LEU A 32 -20.18 21.64 -9.28
CA LEU A 32 -18.90 21.35 -9.93
C LEU A 32 -19.07 21.21 -11.45
N GLU A 33 -20.04 20.43 -11.90
CA GLU A 33 -20.39 20.28 -13.32
C GLU A 33 -20.70 21.65 -13.94
N THR A 34 -21.65 22.40 -13.38
CA THR A 34 -22.02 23.73 -13.91
C THR A 34 -20.82 24.69 -13.97
N SER A 35 -19.87 24.60 -13.03
CA SER A 35 -18.71 25.50 -12.97
C SER A 35 -17.55 25.06 -13.86
N LEU A 36 -17.39 23.76 -14.08
CA LEU A 36 -16.25 23.14 -14.77
C LEU A 36 -16.60 22.58 -16.16
N SER A 37 -17.87 22.61 -16.57
CA SER A 37 -18.28 22.23 -17.91
C SER A 37 -17.72 23.20 -18.96
N ASP A 38 -17.14 22.62 -19.98
CA ASP A 38 -16.77 23.19 -21.26
C ASP A 38 -16.91 22.09 -22.34
N ASP A 39 -16.78 22.47 -23.62
CA ASP A 39 -17.09 21.55 -24.73
C ASP A 39 -16.13 20.34 -24.81
N ASP A 40 -14.89 20.48 -24.32
CA ASP A 40 -13.81 19.50 -24.48
C ASP A 40 -13.22 18.94 -23.16
N ASP A 41 -13.90 19.12 -22.02
CA ASP A 41 -13.43 18.72 -20.67
C ASP A 41 -12.10 19.38 -20.22
N GLU A 42 -11.53 20.29 -21.01
CA GLU A 42 -10.21 20.87 -20.81
C GLU A 42 -10.14 21.68 -19.51
N LYS A 43 -11.17 22.47 -19.23
CA LYS A 43 -11.29 23.28 -18.02
C LYS A 43 -11.34 22.40 -16.78
N ARG A 44 -12.09 21.31 -16.84
CA ARG A 44 -12.23 20.34 -15.75
C ARG A 44 -10.92 19.61 -15.49
N ASP A 45 -10.26 19.14 -16.54
CA ASP A 45 -8.97 18.47 -16.43
C ASP A 45 -7.88 19.42 -15.93
N THR A 46 -7.86 20.67 -16.41
CA THR A 46 -6.92 21.70 -15.95
C THR A 46 -7.11 21.99 -14.47
N PHE A 47 -8.35 22.14 -14.00
CA PHE A 47 -8.65 22.31 -12.58
C PHE A 47 -8.16 21.11 -11.75
N ILE A 48 -8.43 19.88 -12.22
CA ILE A 48 -8.01 18.68 -11.50
C ILE A 48 -6.48 18.60 -11.42
N ILE A 49 -5.78 18.71 -12.55
CA ILE A 49 -4.33 18.51 -12.62
C ILE A 49 -3.58 19.63 -11.90
N GLN A 50 -3.90 20.89 -12.19
CA GLN A 50 -3.14 22.01 -11.67
C GLN A 50 -3.58 22.35 -10.23
N THR A 51 -4.85 22.62 -10.04
CA THR A 51 -5.33 23.18 -8.77
C THR A 51 -5.57 22.11 -7.71
N LEU A 52 -6.26 21.02 -8.05
CA LEU A 52 -6.60 20.00 -7.06
C LEU A 52 -5.43 19.08 -6.73
N LEU A 53 -4.76 18.51 -7.74
CA LEU A 53 -3.67 17.56 -7.52
C LEU A 53 -2.37 18.26 -7.12
N ASN A 54 -1.85 19.16 -7.96
CA ASN A 54 -0.54 19.78 -7.72
C ASN A 54 -0.55 20.78 -6.56
N ASP A 55 -1.49 21.74 -6.57
CA ASP A 55 -1.45 22.84 -5.61
C ASP A 55 -2.03 22.45 -4.24
N THR A 56 -2.98 21.50 -4.20
CA THR A 56 -3.73 21.16 -2.98
C THR A 56 -3.33 19.81 -2.37
N LEU A 57 -3.51 18.70 -3.09
CA LEU A 57 -3.38 17.36 -2.50
C LEU A 57 -1.93 16.90 -2.36
N ARG A 58 -1.08 17.13 -3.38
CA ARG A 58 0.31 16.67 -3.36
C ARG A 58 1.10 17.16 -2.13
N PRO A 59 1.01 18.43 -1.70
CA PRO A 59 1.65 18.90 -0.47
C PRO A 59 1.18 18.18 0.81
N GLN A 60 -0.10 17.79 0.88
CA GLN A 60 -0.67 17.10 2.05
C GLN A 60 -0.08 15.69 2.21
N PHE A 61 0.06 14.96 1.10
CA PHE A 61 0.64 13.61 1.10
C PHE A 61 2.16 13.60 1.22
N ALA A 62 2.86 14.63 0.73
CA ALA A 62 4.30 14.78 0.92
C ALA A 62 4.68 14.98 2.40
N LYS A 63 3.92 15.81 3.13
CA LYS A 63 4.10 16.05 4.57
C LYS A 63 3.83 14.78 5.39
N SER A 64 2.81 14.01 5.02
CA SER A 64 2.45 12.76 5.70
C SER A 64 3.49 11.65 5.52
N SER A 65 4.21 11.64 4.39
CA SER A 65 5.25 10.64 4.09
C SER A 65 6.58 10.90 4.84
N SER A 66 6.78 12.13 5.33
CA SER A 66 8.07 12.59 5.88
C SER A 66 8.09 12.80 7.40
N SER A 67 6.93 12.87 8.06
CA SER A 67 6.89 12.91 9.53
C SER A 67 6.84 11.50 10.12
N THR A 68 7.92 11.14 10.84
CA THR A 68 8.10 9.95 11.72
C THR A 68 9.16 8.93 11.29
N ARG A 69 10.13 9.22 10.40
CA ARG A 69 11.23 8.23 10.23
C ARG A 69 12.64 8.66 9.90
N LEU A 70 12.98 9.93 9.66
CA LEU A 70 14.37 10.29 9.31
C LEU A 70 14.79 11.67 9.84
N ALA A 71 15.97 11.74 10.48
CA ALA A 71 16.68 13.00 10.70
C ALA A 71 17.26 13.51 9.37
N PRO A 72 17.62 14.81 9.25
CA PRO A 72 18.25 15.40 8.05
C PRO A 72 19.55 14.70 7.58
N SER A 73 20.13 13.81 8.39
CA SER A 73 21.33 13.02 8.09
C SER A 73 21.04 11.61 7.53
N GLY A 74 19.78 11.24 7.31
CA GLY A 74 19.41 9.93 6.77
C GLY A 74 19.60 8.76 7.74
N ARG A 75 19.91 9.01 9.02
CA ARG A 75 19.87 7.97 10.06
C ARG A 75 18.43 7.78 10.56
N PRO A 76 17.98 6.52 10.79
CA PRO A 76 16.76 6.26 11.52
C PRO A 76 16.89 6.91 12.91
N LEU A 77 16.01 7.85 13.24
CA LEU A 77 15.89 8.33 14.60
C LEU A 77 15.29 7.20 15.43
N GLN A 78 16.14 6.48 16.17
CA GLN A 78 15.69 5.75 17.35
C GLN A 78 15.22 6.81 18.35
N VAL A 79 13.94 7.17 18.30
CA VAL A 79 13.30 7.84 19.43
C VAL A 79 13.36 6.82 20.58
N PRO A 80 13.95 7.16 21.74
CA PRO A 80 13.90 6.28 22.89
C PRO A 80 12.44 5.96 23.18
N HIS A 81 12.10 4.67 23.24
CA HIS A 81 10.85 4.18 23.78
C HIS A 81 10.80 4.59 25.26
N GLN A 82 10.38 5.82 25.53
CA GLN A 82 9.88 6.19 26.84
C GLN A 82 8.46 5.60 26.91
N PRO A 83 8.10 4.82 27.94
CA PRO A 83 6.75 4.30 28.07
C PRO A 83 5.83 5.48 28.41
N SER A 84 5.39 6.20 27.38
CA SER A 84 4.41 7.26 27.51
C SER A 84 3.08 6.60 27.88
N GLY A 85 2.68 6.77 29.13
CA GLY A 85 1.29 6.55 29.54
C GLY A 85 0.35 7.23 28.56
N ARG A 86 -0.74 6.56 28.21
CA ARG A 86 -1.79 7.03 27.29
C ARG A 86 -2.13 8.50 27.57
N GLN A 87 -1.55 9.41 26.79
CA GLN A 87 -1.91 10.83 26.78
C GLN A 87 -3.23 10.96 26.03
N PRO A 88 -4.30 11.49 26.64
CA PRO A 88 -5.61 11.65 25.98
C PRO A 88 -5.57 12.42 24.65
N GLY A 89 -4.61 13.33 24.47
CA GLY A 89 -4.45 14.13 23.24
C GLY A 89 -3.99 13.34 22.01
N ALA A 90 -3.12 12.34 22.18
CA ALA A 90 -2.54 11.61 21.05
C ALA A 90 -3.57 10.81 20.22
N GLN A 91 -4.63 10.33 20.87
CA GLN A 91 -5.71 9.63 20.19
C GLN A 91 -6.60 10.60 19.40
N LEU A 92 -6.90 11.78 19.94
CA LEU A 92 -7.67 12.81 19.26
C LEU A 92 -6.91 13.34 18.03
N ASP A 93 -5.61 13.58 18.17
CA ASP A 93 -4.73 14.00 17.07
C ASP A 93 -4.68 12.94 15.96
N SER A 94 -4.61 11.65 16.33
CA SER A 94 -4.65 10.53 15.36
C SER A 94 -5.97 10.45 14.61
N LEU A 95 -7.11 10.67 15.27
CA LEU A 95 -8.43 10.66 14.64
C LEU A 95 -8.62 11.88 13.72
N ALA A 96 -8.15 13.05 14.15
CA ALA A 96 -8.18 14.26 13.33
C ALA A 96 -7.34 14.07 12.06
N GLN A 97 -6.14 13.48 12.18
CA GLN A 97 -5.28 13.18 11.05
C GLN A 97 -5.91 12.14 10.11
N GLU A 98 -6.58 11.11 10.65
CA GLU A 98 -7.32 10.15 9.84
C GLU A 98 -8.45 10.82 9.05
N HIS A 99 -9.26 11.66 9.71
CA HIS A 99 -10.32 12.41 9.03
C HIS A 99 -9.79 13.31 7.92
N GLU A 100 -8.68 14.04 8.15
CA GLU A 100 -8.04 14.87 7.12
C GLU A 100 -7.62 14.03 5.91
N LYS A 101 -6.99 12.86 6.14
CA LYS A 101 -6.59 11.94 5.07
C LYS A 101 -7.80 11.36 4.34
N LEU A 102 -8.88 11.01 5.04
CA LEU A 102 -10.10 10.50 4.42
C LEU A 102 -10.78 11.56 3.55
N HIS A 103 -10.80 12.81 3.99
CA HIS A 103 -11.27 13.95 3.19
C HIS A 103 -10.40 14.16 1.94
N ALA A 104 -9.08 14.15 2.09
CA ALA A 104 -8.15 14.24 0.97
C ALA A 104 -8.34 13.07 -0.02
N ALA A 105 -8.57 11.86 0.50
CA ALA A 105 -8.87 10.69 -0.31
C ALA A 105 -10.20 10.82 -1.07
N SER A 106 -11.24 11.47 -0.52
CA SER A 106 -12.48 11.77 -1.28
C SER A 106 -12.22 12.73 -2.42
N SER A 107 -11.48 13.81 -2.15
CA SER A 107 -11.09 14.75 -3.19
C SER A 107 -10.31 14.07 -4.31
N PHE A 108 -9.40 13.18 -3.93
CA PHE A 108 -8.62 12.40 -4.87
C PHE A 108 -9.46 11.36 -5.63
N LYS A 109 -10.43 10.71 -4.98
CA LYS A 109 -11.41 9.83 -5.64
C LYS A 109 -12.14 10.57 -6.75
N TRP A 110 -12.67 11.76 -6.44
CA TRP A 110 -13.35 12.60 -7.43
C TRP A 110 -12.43 12.99 -8.58
N ALA A 111 -11.16 13.32 -8.30
CA ALA A 111 -10.17 13.60 -9.34
C ALA A 111 -10.00 12.42 -10.30
N VAL A 112 -9.84 11.19 -9.77
CA VAL A 112 -9.70 9.98 -10.58
C VAL A 112 -10.98 9.70 -11.38
N THR A 113 -12.16 9.77 -10.76
CA THR A 113 -13.44 9.46 -11.44
C THR A 113 -13.82 10.51 -12.46
N SER A 114 -13.45 11.77 -12.24
CA SER A 114 -13.81 12.88 -13.13
C SER A 114 -12.79 12.99 -14.27
N CYS A 115 -11.50 13.18 -13.99
CA CYS A 115 -10.49 13.53 -15.00
C CYS A 115 -10.53 12.65 -16.27
N SER A 116 -10.48 13.22 -17.48
CA SER A 116 -10.60 12.43 -18.70
C SER A 116 -9.55 11.31 -18.80
N GLN A 117 -9.84 10.25 -19.54
CA GLN A 117 -8.87 9.18 -19.78
C GLN A 117 -7.61 9.70 -20.49
N ALA A 118 -7.75 10.71 -21.37
CA ALA A 118 -6.62 11.35 -22.05
C ALA A 118 -5.73 12.10 -21.07
N ALA A 119 -6.32 12.88 -20.14
CA ALA A 119 -5.58 13.58 -19.11
C ALA A 119 -4.91 12.62 -18.11
N ILE A 120 -5.58 11.55 -17.69
CA ILE A 120 -4.95 10.50 -16.87
C ILE A 120 -3.78 9.87 -17.61
N ALA A 121 -3.93 9.50 -18.88
CA ALA A 121 -2.85 8.90 -19.66
C ALA A 121 -1.62 9.83 -19.76
N ARG A 122 -1.84 11.14 -19.88
CA ARG A 122 -0.79 12.16 -19.98
C ARG A 122 -0.13 12.48 -18.64
N HIS A 123 -0.91 12.49 -17.56
CA HIS A 123 -0.49 12.99 -16.25
C HIS A 123 -0.46 11.94 -15.15
N TRP A 124 -0.53 10.64 -15.50
CA TRP A 124 -0.52 9.52 -14.56
C TRP A 124 0.56 9.59 -13.46
N PRO A 125 1.79 10.12 -13.68
CA PRO A 125 2.80 10.16 -12.62
C PRO A 125 2.40 11.04 -11.44
N LEU A 126 1.46 11.98 -11.61
CA LEU A 126 0.94 12.83 -10.52
C LEU A 126 -0.01 12.07 -9.59
N PHE A 127 -0.70 11.05 -10.10
CA PHE A 127 -1.65 10.25 -9.34
C PHE A 127 -0.94 9.20 -8.48
N LEU A 128 0.16 8.62 -8.99
CA LEU A 128 0.80 7.46 -8.38
C LEU A 128 1.28 7.70 -6.93
N PRO A 129 1.98 8.80 -6.58
CA PRO A 129 2.44 9.02 -5.21
C PRO A 129 1.29 9.09 -4.19
N ILE A 130 0.16 9.70 -4.57
CA ILE A 130 -1.03 9.80 -3.72
C ILE A 130 -1.67 8.42 -3.56
N LEU A 131 -1.82 7.67 -4.66
CA LEU A 131 -2.34 6.30 -4.65
C LEU A 131 -1.55 5.37 -3.73
N LEU A 132 -0.22 5.39 -3.85
CA LEU A 132 0.65 4.55 -3.02
C LEU A 132 0.59 4.99 -1.55
N SER A 133 0.64 6.30 -1.28
CA SER A 133 0.51 6.80 0.08
C SER A 133 -0.80 6.38 0.76
N LEU A 134 -1.91 6.35 0.01
CA LEU A 134 -3.18 5.88 0.54
C LEU A 134 -3.18 4.35 0.73
N ALA A 135 -2.71 3.58 -0.25
CA ALA A 135 -2.67 2.11 -0.19
C ALA A 135 -1.71 1.55 0.88
N GLU A 136 -0.73 2.35 1.30
CA GLU A 136 0.25 1.98 2.32
C GLU A 136 -0.02 2.64 3.70
N ASP A 137 -1.13 3.37 3.85
CA ASP A 137 -1.43 4.09 5.09
C ASP A 137 -1.57 3.15 6.29
N ILE A 138 -1.26 3.65 7.48
CA ILE A 138 -1.36 2.91 8.75
C ILE A 138 -2.82 2.77 9.21
N SER A 139 -3.69 3.72 8.86
CA SER A 139 -5.11 3.64 9.11
C SER A 139 -5.74 2.65 8.13
N THR A 140 -6.43 1.64 8.67
CA THR A 140 -7.13 0.63 7.89
C THR A 140 -8.26 1.25 7.07
N ALA A 141 -8.93 2.29 7.58
CA ALA A 141 -9.96 3.03 6.86
C ALA A 141 -9.39 3.80 5.65
N VAL A 142 -8.29 4.54 5.85
CA VAL A 142 -7.61 5.27 4.76
C VAL A 142 -7.09 4.29 3.71
N ARG A 143 -6.46 3.20 4.16
CA ARG A 143 -5.97 2.13 3.28
C ARG A 143 -7.07 1.48 2.46
N ALA A 144 -8.18 1.08 3.09
CA ALA A 144 -9.32 0.48 2.39
C ALA A 144 -9.88 1.42 1.32
N LYS A 145 -9.96 2.72 1.60
CA LYS A 145 -10.38 3.73 0.63
C LYS A 145 -9.35 3.91 -0.50
N GLY A 146 -8.06 3.93 -0.16
CA GLY A 146 -6.96 3.97 -1.11
C GLY A 146 -7.01 2.83 -2.13
N LEU A 147 -7.23 1.60 -1.66
CA LEU A 147 -7.36 0.42 -2.53
C LEU A 147 -8.54 0.52 -3.50
N LYS A 148 -9.69 1.04 -3.04
CA LYS A 148 -10.85 1.27 -3.91
C LYS A 148 -10.57 2.34 -4.97
N ILE A 149 -9.90 3.43 -4.60
CA ILE A 149 -9.52 4.48 -5.55
C ILE A 149 -8.49 3.98 -6.56
N LEU A 150 -7.54 3.15 -6.09
CA LEU A 150 -6.54 2.52 -6.94
C LEU A 150 -7.19 1.60 -7.98
N LEU A 151 -8.24 0.85 -7.62
CA LEU A 151 -9.00 0.07 -8.59
C LEU A 151 -9.66 0.96 -9.67
N LEU A 152 -10.30 2.07 -9.27
CA LEU A 152 -10.88 3.05 -10.20
C LEU A 152 -9.82 3.64 -11.14
N PHE A 153 -8.63 3.92 -10.63
CA PHE A 153 -7.51 4.42 -11.43
C PHE A 153 -7.05 3.37 -12.45
N LEU A 154 -6.92 2.10 -12.04
CA LEU A 154 -6.52 1.00 -12.94
C LEU A 154 -7.53 0.76 -14.07
N ASP A 155 -8.81 1.01 -13.83
CA ASP A 155 -9.85 0.88 -14.86
C ASP A 155 -9.84 2.01 -15.88
N LYS A 156 -9.33 3.18 -15.49
CA LYS A 156 -9.34 4.38 -16.32
C LYS A 156 -8.00 4.65 -17.00
N CYS A 157 -6.89 4.26 -16.37
CA CYS A 157 -5.55 4.43 -16.91
C CYS A 157 -5.26 3.38 -18.00
N PRO A 158 -4.74 3.77 -19.18
CA PRO A 158 -4.43 2.80 -20.23
C PRO A 158 -3.45 1.72 -19.74
N PRO A 159 -3.73 0.42 -19.95
CA PRO A 159 -2.89 -0.66 -19.44
C PRO A 159 -1.42 -0.58 -19.90
N ASN A 160 -1.21 -0.16 -21.15
CA ASN A 160 0.14 -0.01 -21.72
C ASN A 160 0.98 1.00 -20.95
N THR A 161 0.38 2.11 -20.48
CA THR A 161 1.06 3.14 -19.69
C THR A 161 1.63 2.57 -18.39
N ILE A 162 0.84 1.73 -17.71
CA ILE A 162 1.25 1.11 -16.44
C ILE A 162 2.34 0.06 -16.69
N LEU A 163 2.14 -0.79 -17.69
CA LEU A 163 3.05 -1.91 -18.00
C LEU A 163 4.40 -1.43 -18.54
N SER A 164 4.42 -0.46 -19.45
CA SER A 164 5.66 0.07 -20.04
C SER A 164 6.51 0.82 -19.02
N ALA A 165 5.86 1.47 -18.05
CA ALA A 165 6.54 2.19 -16.97
C ALA A 165 6.98 1.27 -15.81
N GLY A 166 6.63 -0.03 -15.83
CA GLY A 166 6.93 -0.97 -14.74
C GLY A 166 6.19 -0.67 -13.42
N VAL A 167 5.14 0.16 -13.48
CA VAL A 167 4.36 0.62 -12.32
C VAL A 167 3.54 -0.52 -11.72
N ASP A 168 3.23 -1.55 -12.51
CA ASP A 168 2.50 -2.73 -12.04
C ASP A 168 3.22 -3.47 -10.90
N ASN A 169 4.56 -3.49 -10.90
CA ASN A 169 5.32 -4.09 -9.80
C ASN A 169 5.26 -3.22 -8.55
N VAL A 170 5.36 -1.90 -8.71
CA VAL A 170 5.28 -0.93 -7.60
C VAL A 170 3.92 -1.02 -6.91
N ILE A 171 2.85 -1.10 -7.70
CA ILE A 171 1.49 -1.29 -7.17
C ILE A 171 1.37 -2.63 -6.44
N GLN A 172 1.87 -3.72 -7.03
CA GLN A 172 1.85 -5.02 -6.38
C GLN A 172 2.58 -4.99 -5.04
N ASP A 173 3.78 -4.42 -4.97
CA ASP A 173 4.59 -4.41 -3.76
C ASP A 173 4.00 -3.52 -2.65
N ALA A 174 3.31 -2.44 -3.02
CA ALA A 174 2.56 -1.60 -2.07
C ALA A 174 1.30 -2.29 -1.52
N VAL A 175 0.60 -3.06 -2.37
CA VAL A 175 -0.69 -3.67 -1.99
C VAL A 175 -0.53 -5.02 -1.29
N PHE A 176 0.46 -5.83 -1.69
CA PHE A 176 0.65 -7.19 -1.20
C PHE A 176 0.70 -7.32 0.34
N PRO A 177 1.39 -6.41 1.08
CA PRO A 177 1.40 -6.45 2.54
C PRO A 177 0.01 -6.36 3.18
N THR A 178 -0.97 -5.79 2.48
CA THR A 178 -2.35 -5.70 2.97
C THR A 178 -3.02 -7.07 3.11
N LEU A 179 -2.54 -8.09 2.39
CA LEU A 179 -3.05 -9.47 2.52
C LEU A 179 -2.74 -10.11 3.89
N LEU A 180 -1.86 -9.49 4.69
CA LEU A 180 -1.51 -9.94 6.04
C LEU A 180 -2.34 -9.28 7.15
N PHE A 181 -3.29 -8.41 6.80
CA PHE A 181 -4.20 -7.78 7.76
C PHE A 181 -5.30 -8.77 8.16
N LEU A 182 -4.94 -9.75 8.98
CA LEU A 182 -5.78 -10.88 9.37
C LEU A 182 -6.31 -10.74 10.81
N PRO A 183 -7.40 -11.45 11.17
CA PRO A 183 -8.07 -11.33 12.47
C PRO A 183 -7.20 -11.46 13.73
N ASP A 184 -6.09 -12.18 13.65
CA ASP A 184 -5.16 -12.36 14.78
C ASP A 184 -4.45 -11.04 15.17
N THR A 185 -4.31 -10.10 14.24
CA THR A 185 -3.60 -8.81 14.43
C THR A 185 -4.44 -7.59 14.09
N THR A 186 -5.53 -7.77 13.35
CA THR A 186 -6.42 -6.71 12.85
C THR A 186 -7.86 -7.14 13.11
N PRO A 187 -8.76 -6.30 13.61
CA PRO A 187 -10.15 -6.71 13.84
C PRO A 187 -10.79 -7.32 12.58
N GLU A 188 -11.53 -8.42 12.73
CA GLU A 188 -12.06 -9.18 11.58
C GLU A 188 -12.87 -8.31 10.61
N SER A 189 -13.64 -7.34 11.12
CA SER A 189 -14.39 -6.39 10.28
C SER A 189 -13.49 -5.54 9.39
N GLU A 190 -12.34 -5.09 9.92
CA GLU A 190 -11.35 -4.30 9.18
C GLU A 190 -10.58 -5.18 8.19
N SER A 191 -10.22 -6.41 8.58
CA SER A 191 -9.64 -7.40 7.68
C SER A 191 -10.52 -7.62 6.45
N LEU A 192 -11.83 -7.78 6.64
CA LEU A 192 -12.79 -7.95 5.53
C LEU A 192 -12.83 -6.73 4.60
N GLN A 193 -12.78 -5.52 5.17
CA GLN A 193 -12.76 -4.27 4.40
C GLN A 193 -11.48 -4.08 3.59
N LEU A 194 -10.38 -4.70 4.00
CA LEU A 194 -9.06 -4.58 3.36
C LEU A 194 -8.78 -5.69 2.35
N LEU A 195 -9.02 -6.95 2.73
CA LEU A 195 -8.62 -8.12 1.96
C LEU A 195 -9.28 -8.14 0.58
N TYR A 196 -10.60 -7.96 0.53
CA TYR A 196 -11.31 -8.07 -0.74
C TYR A 196 -10.87 -7.00 -1.75
N PRO A 197 -10.83 -5.69 -1.43
CA PRO A 197 -10.26 -4.68 -2.33
C PRO A 197 -8.79 -4.92 -2.70
N ALA A 198 -7.95 -5.39 -1.78
CA ALA A 198 -6.55 -5.68 -2.06
C ALA A 198 -6.41 -6.80 -3.12
N TYR A 199 -7.18 -7.89 -2.98
CA TYR A 199 -7.21 -8.95 -3.98
C TYR A 199 -7.74 -8.46 -5.33
N GLN A 200 -8.78 -7.62 -5.34
CA GLN A 200 -9.30 -7.03 -6.58
C GLN A 200 -8.24 -6.19 -7.30
N VAL A 201 -7.49 -5.36 -6.58
CA VAL A 201 -6.39 -4.58 -7.17
C VAL A 201 -5.31 -5.49 -7.75
N LEU A 202 -4.85 -6.49 -7.00
CA LEU A 202 -3.80 -7.41 -7.46
C LEU A 202 -4.23 -8.23 -8.68
N LEU A 203 -5.47 -8.72 -8.68
CA LEU A 203 -6.08 -9.39 -9.82
C LEU A 203 -6.17 -8.45 -11.03
N ARG A 204 -6.59 -7.20 -10.81
CA ARG A 204 -6.71 -6.21 -11.88
C ARG A 204 -5.35 -5.89 -12.50
N VAL A 205 -4.31 -5.72 -11.67
CA VAL A 205 -2.94 -5.52 -12.14
C VAL A 205 -2.47 -6.71 -12.99
N ALA A 206 -2.73 -7.94 -12.55
CA ALA A 206 -2.38 -9.13 -13.34
C ALA A 206 -3.12 -9.17 -14.69
N GLN A 207 -4.35 -8.67 -14.74
CA GLN A 207 -5.18 -8.60 -15.95
C GLN A 207 -4.84 -7.42 -16.88
N LEU A 208 -3.98 -6.47 -16.47
CA LEU A 208 -3.49 -5.43 -17.37
C LEU A 208 -2.75 -6.02 -18.57
N ASP A 209 -2.07 -7.15 -18.37
CA ASP A 209 -1.53 -7.95 -19.46
C ASP A 209 -2.66 -8.81 -20.09
N PRO A 210 -3.13 -8.45 -21.30
CA PRO A 210 -4.25 -9.14 -21.93
C PRO A 210 -3.89 -10.58 -22.32
N ASN A 211 -2.60 -10.92 -22.43
CA ASN A 211 -2.18 -12.25 -22.86
C ASN A 211 -2.29 -13.27 -21.71
N PRO A 212 -3.24 -14.23 -21.76
CA PRO A 212 -3.41 -15.22 -20.71
C PRO A 212 -2.23 -16.20 -20.59
N LYS A 213 -1.39 -16.31 -21.64
CA LYS A 213 -0.19 -17.17 -21.65
C LYS A 213 1.06 -16.44 -21.14
N SER A 214 0.99 -15.14 -20.88
CA SER A 214 2.10 -14.34 -20.39
C SER A 214 2.70 -14.96 -19.12
N ALA A 215 4.02 -15.15 -19.12
CA ALA A 215 4.72 -15.65 -17.93
C ALA A 215 4.63 -14.66 -16.77
N LYS A 216 4.62 -13.35 -17.06
CA LYS A 216 4.51 -12.28 -16.06
C LYS A 216 3.15 -12.35 -15.35
N ARG A 217 2.06 -12.38 -16.12
CA ARG A 217 0.69 -12.53 -15.59
C ARG A 217 0.53 -13.81 -14.77
N ARG A 218 1.02 -14.95 -15.30
CA ARG A 218 0.95 -16.23 -14.56
C ARG A 218 1.72 -16.19 -13.25
N LYS A 219 2.91 -15.59 -13.23
CA LYS A 219 3.70 -15.43 -12.00
C LYS A 219 2.99 -14.55 -10.97
N ALA A 220 2.33 -13.48 -11.41
CA ALA A 220 1.53 -12.64 -10.52
C ALA A 220 0.35 -13.42 -9.92
N LEU A 221 -0.44 -14.13 -10.74
CA LEU A 221 -1.55 -14.96 -10.26
C LEU A 221 -1.09 -16.08 -9.32
N ASP A 222 0.06 -16.71 -9.61
CA ASP A 222 0.66 -17.71 -8.74
C ASP A 222 1.07 -17.13 -7.38
N ARG A 223 1.67 -15.92 -7.37
CA ARG A 223 2.03 -15.20 -6.13
C ARG A 223 0.78 -14.87 -5.31
N ILE A 224 -0.28 -14.37 -5.93
CA ILE A 224 -1.55 -14.06 -5.23
C ILE A 224 -2.13 -15.32 -4.58
N LEU A 225 -2.14 -16.45 -5.29
CA LEU A 225 -2.70 -17.69 -4.76
C LEU A 225 -1.84 -18.29 -3.64
N ARG A 226 -0.53 -18.37 -3.85
CA ARG A 226 0.39 -19.02 -2.89
C ARG A 226 0.65 -18.16 -1.67
N ASP A 227 1.13 -16.95 -1.90
CA ASP A 227 1.65 -16.09 -0.85
C ASP A 227 0.54 -15.23 -0.23
N GLY A 228 -0.57 -15.04 -0.94
CA GLY A 228 -1.78 -14.37 -0.44
C GLY A 228 -2.80 -15.35 0.11
N VAL A 229 -3.47 -16.09 -0.76
CA VAL A 229 -4.64 -16.91 -0.38
C VAL A 229 -4.28 -18.06 0.55
N PHE A 230 -3.29 -18.89 0.20
CA PHE A 230 -2.94 -20.06 1.04
C PHE A 230 -2.35 -19.64 2.38
N THR A 231 -1.49 -18.61 2.39
CA THR A 231 -1.00 -17.99 3.64
C THR A 231 -2.15 -17.46 4.48
N GLY A 232 -3.07 -16.70 3.88
CA GLY A 232 -4.25 -16.16 4.56
C GLY A 232 -5.13 -17.26 5.15
N HIS A 233 -5.37 -18.35 4.41
CA HIS A 233 -6.12 -19.50 4.91
C HIS A 233 -5.38 -20.19 6.06
N PHE A 234 -4.07 -20.37 5.96
CA PHE A 234 -3.27 -20.99 7.02
C PHE A 234 -3.38 -20.24 8.35
N HIS A 235 -3.36 -18.90 8.32
CA HIS A 235 -3.43 -18.07 9.52
C HIS A 235 -4.86 -17.76 10.00
N ALA A 236 -5.84 -17.73 9.09
CA ALA A 236 -7.21 -17.31 9.42
C ALA A 236 -8.28 -18.38 9.13
N SER A 237 -7.90 -19.66 9.05
CA SER A 237 -8.83 -20.79 8.78
C SER A 237 -9.99 -20.88 9.77
N GLN A 238 -9.80 -20.40 11.00
CA GLN A 238 -10.81 -20.34 12.05
C GLN A 238 -11.86 -19.24 11.84
N HIS A 239 -11.62 -18.28 10.94
CA HIS A 239 -12.52 -17.16 10.66
C HIS A 239 -13.32 -17.41 9.38
N VAL A 240 -14.55 -17.91 9.54
CA VAL A 240 -15.42 -18.34 8.43
C VAL A 240 -15.60 -17.25 7.36
N ARG A 241 -15.78 -15.99 7.76
CA ARG A 241 -15.97 -14.87 6.81
C ARG A 241 -14.70 -14.57 6.01
N ILE A 242 -13.52 -14.72 6.62
CA ILE A 242 -12.25 -14.58 5.90
C ILE A 242 -12.10 -15.72 4.90
N VAL A 243 -12.39 -16.96 5.31
CA VAL A 243 -12.36 -18.13 4.42
C VAL A 243 -13.31 -17.95 3.24
N GLU A 244 -14.51 -17.41 3.46
CA GLU A 244 -15.46 -17.08 2.39
C GLU A 244 -14.85 -16.11 1.36
N VAL A 245 -14.25 -15.01 1.81
CA VAL A 245 -13.54 -14.06 0.92
C VAL A 245 -12.43 -14.77 0.14
N LEU A 246 -11.63 -15.60 0.81
CA LEU A 246 -10.55 -16.35 0.16
C LEU A 246 -11.09 -17.31 -0.91
N MET A 247 -12.23 -17.97 -0.68
CA MET A 247 -12.86 -18.87 -1.66
C MET A 247 -13.40 -18.12 -2.88
N ILE A 248 -13.99 -16.94 -2.68
CA ILE A 248 -14.41 -16.05 -3.78
C ILE A 248 -13.19 -15.67 -4.63
N VAL A 249 -12.10 -15.27 -3.97
CA VAL A 249 -10.86 -14.89 -4.65
C VAL A 249 -10.22 -16.07 -5.38
N ILE A 250 -10.23 -17.29 -4.81
CA ILE A 250 -9.77 -18.51 -5.49
C ILE A 250 -10.53 -18.71 -6.79
N LYS A 251 -11.87 -18.60 -6.77
CA LYS A 251 -12.70 -18.73 -7.96
C LYS A 251 -12.26 -17.74 -9.05
N ASP A 252 -12.02 -16.48 -8.68
CA ASP A 252 -11.61 -15.44 -9.62
C ASP A 252 -10.20 -15.69 -10.19
N ILE A 253 -9.25 -16.08 -9.34
CA ILE A 253 -7.88 -16.44 -9.76
C ILE A 253 -7.91 -17.64 -10.70
N VAL A 254 -8.64 -18.71 -10.36
CA VAL A 254 -8.76 -19.92 -11.19
C VAL A 254 -9.36 -19.58 -12.55
N SER A 255 -10.40 -18.74 -12.57
CA SER A 255 -11.00 -18.24 -13.81
C SER A 255 -10.00 -17.46 -14.66
N CYS A 256 -9.13 -16.65 -14.04
CA CYS A 256 -8.08 -15.90 -14.72
C CYS A 256 -6.90 -16.76 -15.20
N MET A 257 -6.59 -17.84 -14.49
CA MET A 257 -5.48 -18.77 -14.80
C MET A 257 -5.85 -19.82 -15.86
N GLY A 258 -7.13 -20.22 -15.95
CA GLY A 258 -7.57 -21.30 -16.82
C GLY A 258 -6.84 -22.62 -16.52
N LEU A 259 -6.38 -23.31 -17.56
CA LEU A 259 -5.70 -24.61 -17.45
C LEU A 259 -4.47 -24.60 -16.52
N PHE A 260 -3.80 -23.45 -16.37
CA PHE A 260 -2.62 -23.34 -15.50
C PHE A 260 -2.95 -23.49 -14.01
N SER A 261 -4.23 -23.41 -13.63
CA SER A 261 -4.70 -23.67 -12.27
C SER A 261 -4.65 -25.16 -11.89
N ALA A 262 -4.62 -26.08 -12.87
CA ALA A 262 -4.69 -27.53 -12.63
C ALA A 262 -3.58 -28.06 -11.71
N LYS A 263 -2.42 -27.39 -11.67
CA LYS A 263 -1.32 -27.73 -10.75
C LYS A 263 -1.69 -27.59 -9.27
N TYR A 264 -2.71 -26.79 -8.96
CA TYR A 264 -3.23 -26.62 -7.60
C TYR A 264 -4.34 -27.61 -7.25
N LEU A 265 -4.89 -28.32 -8.23
CA LEU A 265 -5.89 -29.39 -8.03
C LEU A 265 -5.26 -30.74 -7.74
N GLN A 266 -3.94 -30.87 -7.88
CA GLN A 266 -3.24 -32.13 -7.63
C GLN A 266 -3.21 -32.45 -6.14
N VAL A 267 -4.31 -33.03 -5.65
CA VAL A 267 -4.35 -33.80 -4.42
C VAL A 267 -3.49 -35.03 -4.69
N LYS A 268 -2.22 -35.01 -4.28
CA LYS A 268 -1.48 -36.26 -4.16
C LYS A 268 -2.24 -37.09 -3.11
N PRO A 269 -2.77 -38.28 -3.44
CA PRO A 269 -3.29 -39.17 -2.42
C PRO A 269 -2.08 -39.71 -1.67
N THR A 270 -1.59 -38.97 -0.68
CA THR A 270 -0.84 -39.61 0.40
C THR A 270 -1.88 -40.36 1.20
N SER A 271 -2.03 -41.63 0.85
CA SER A 271 -2.49 -42.64 1.79
C SER A 271 -1.85 -42.34 3.15
N HIS A 272 -2.66 -42.44 4.21
CA HIS A 272 -2.33 -42.19 5.61
C HIS A 272 -2.67 -40.76 6.12
N THR A 273 -3.68 -40.77 7.00
CA THR A 273 -4.00 -39.81 8.06
C THR A 273 -4.70 -38.49 7.72
N LEU A 274 -6.02 -38.54 7.96
CA LEU A 274 -6.92 -37.44 8.28
C LEU A 274 -6.38 -36.66 9.50
N SER A 275 -5.51 -35.67 9.30
CA SER A 275 -5.16 -34.66 10.32
C SER A 275 -4.47 -33.46 9.65
N ARG A 276 -5.23 -32.37 9.47
CA ARG A 276 -4.85 -31.00 9.07
C ARG A 276 -4.05 -30.83 7.75
N PRO A 277 -4.43 -29.87 6.88
CA PRO A 277 -3.62 -29.53 5.72
C PRO A 277 -2.36 -28.77 6.18
N GLN A 278 -1.19 -29.38 6.05
CA GLN A 278 0.08 -28.64 6.03
C GLN A 278 0.34 -28.13 4.60
N PRO A 279 0.68 -26.84 4.41
CA PRO A 279 1.18 -26.38 3.13
C PRO A 279 2.55 -27.01 2.83
N PRO A 280 2.94 -27.12 1.54
CA PRO A 280 4.23 -27.68 1.17
C PRO A 280 5.35 -26.89 1.85
N THR A 281 6.20 -27.63 2.56
CA THR A 281 7.37 -27.11 3.26
C THR A 281 8.21 -26.29 2.27
N CYS A 282 8.28 -24.99 2.49
CA CYS A 282 9.16 -24.09 1.77
C CYS A 282 10.58 -24.33 2.31
N SER A 283 11.27 -25.34 1.80
CA SER A 283 12.68 -25.63 2.09
C SER A 283 13.59 -24.72 1.28
N VAL A 284 13.46 -23.40 1.48
CA VAL A 284 14.49 -22.42 1.10
C VAL A 284 14.51 -21.37 2.21
N LEU A 285 15.72 -21.10 2.73
CA LEU A 285 16.07 -20.19 3.84
C LEU A 285 16.24 -20.81 5.23
N ILE A 286 17.03 -21.89 5.34
CA ILE A 286 17.99 -22.02 6.45
C ILE A 286 19.30 -22.54 5.87
N ASN A 287 20.12 -21.63 5.35
CA ASN A 287 21.55 -21.88 5.21
C ASN A 287 22.31 -20.56 5.15
N GLN A 288 22.43 -19.89 6.29
CA GLN A 288 23.56 -19.01 6.61
C GLN A 288 23.53 -18.61 8.09
N SER A 289 23.65 -19.59 9.00
CA SER A 289 23.96 -19.32 10.40
C SER A 289 24.44 -20.56 11.16
N SER A 290 25.43 -21.29 10.64
CA SER A 290 26.35 -22.06 11.50
C SER A 290 27.55 -22.62 10.72
N ARG A 291 28.65 -21.87 10.67
CA ARG A 291 29.99 -22.48 10.71
C ARG A 291 30.62 -22.02 12.01
N ARG A 292 30.40 -22.79 13.07
CA ARG A 292 31.31 -22.82 14.23
C ARG A 292 31.90 -24.22 14.34
N GLY A 293 33.18 -24.22 14.67
CA GLY A 293 34.00 -25.37 14.99
C GLY A 293 35.31 -25.27 14.24
N SER A 294 36.50 -25.29 14.81
CA SER A 294 37.01 -25.28 16.19
C SER A 294 38.51 -25.50 16.01
N SER A 295 39.39 -24.71 16.62
CA SER A 295 40.73 -25.19 17.06
C SER A 295 41.41 -24.10 17.91
N ALA A 296 41.51 -24.33 19.22
CA ALA A 296 42.76 -24.57 19.94
C ALA A 296 43.34 -23.26 20.53
N CYS A 297 43.22 -23.07 21.85
CA CYS A 297 44.16 -23.53 22.88
C CYS A 297 45.33 -22.55 23.05
N SER A 298 45.30 -21.74 24.12
CA SER A 298 46.32 -21.75 25.19
C SER A 298 46.22 -20.51 26.09
N ARG A 299 46.28 -20.76 27.39
CA ARG A 299 46.38 -19.79 28.49
C ARG A 299 47.76 -19.12 28.44
N LEU A 300 47.85 -17.85 28.84
CA LEU A 300 48.76 -17.39 29.90
C LEU A 300 48.41 -15.97 30.35
N ARG A 301 48.91 -15.66 31.54
CA ARG A 301 48.33 -14.82 32.59
C ARG A 301 49.16 -13.54 32.75
N CYS A 302 48.53 -12.50 33.34
CA CYS A 302 49.12 -11.49 34.24
C CYS A 302 50.11 -10.43 33.68
N GLN A 303 49.69 -9.16 33.60
CA GLN A 303 50.02 -8.06 34.57
C GLN A 303 49.65 -6.66 34.02
N THR A 304 48.99 -5.86 34.86
CA THR A 304 48.81 -4.39 34.83
C THR A 304 50.04 -3.67 35.45
N PRO A 305 50.12 -2.32 35.66
CA PRO A 305 49.36 -1.15 35.14
C PRO A 305 50.26 0.10 34.80
N LEU A 306 49.59 1.23 34.48
CA LEU A 306 49.88 2.64 34.89
C LEU A 306 50.51 3.68 33.92
N SER A 307 49.86 4.87 34.01
CA SER A 307 50.24 6.27 33.71
C SER A 307 50.17 6.77 32.25
N ARG A 308 49.42 7.82 31.85
CA ARG A 308 49.00 9.17 32.35
C ARG A 308 49.77 10.26 31.59
N ASN A 309 49.02 11.13 30.90
CA ASN A 309 49.34 12.52 30.48
C ASN A 309 50.48 12.68 29.44
N THR A 310 50.52 13.64 28.49
CA THR A 310 49.86 14.94 28.28
C THR A 310 50.40 15.55 26.97
N HIS A 311 49.68 16.56 26.43
CA HIS A 311 50.15 17.67 25.58
C HIS A 311 50.61 17.35 24.15
N HIS A 312 50.60 18.27 23.17
CA HIS A 312 49.79 19.42 22.76
C HIS A 312 50.44 19.86 21.44
N SER A 313 49.66 20.52 20.57
CA SER A 313 50.12 21.41 19.48
C SER A 313 50.58 20.79 18.16
N SER A 314 49.65 20.84 17.20
CA SER A 314 49.68 21.73 16.04
C SER A 314 51.03 22.07 15.40
N VAL A 315 51.19 21.62 14.15
CA VAL A 315 51.73 22.48 13.08
C VAL A 315 50.89 22.27 11.82
N GLN A 316 50.20 23.33 11.43
CA GLN A 316 49.52 23.52 10.16
C GLN A 316 50.51 24.07 9.11
N GLN A 317 50.39 23.56 7.88
CA GLN A 317 50.60 24.24 6.59
C GLN A 317 52.05 24.71 6.28
N LEU A 318 52.52 24.87 5.04
CA LEU A 318 51.89 25.34 3.80
C LEU A 318 52.92 25.23 2.65
N LYS A 319 52.44 25.15 1.39
CA LYS A 319 53.14 25.46 0.11
C LYS A 319 54.28 24.51 -0.30
N ARG A 320 54.37 23.99 -1.53
CA ARG A 320 53.89 24.41 -2.86
C ARG A 320 53.70 23.16 -3.71
#